data_AF-A0A9D7GM73-F1
#
_entry.id   AF-A0A9D7GM73-F1
#
_cell.length_a   1.000
_cell.length_b   1.000
_cell.length_c   1.000
_cell.angle_alpha   90.00
_cell.angle_beta   90.00
_cell.angle_gamma   90.00
#
_symmetry.space_group_name_H-M   'P 1'
#
loop_
_entity.id
_entity.type
_entity.pdbx_description
1 polymer ?
#
loop_
_entity_poly.entity_id
_entity_poly.type
_entity_poly.pdbx_seq_one_letter_code
_entity_poly.pdbx_strand_id
1 'polypeptide(L)'
;MGAEMLQEQVDGALVGDRPVLMPPGTYRVRFDDWDTVNYFNRQPKVVCRFTVCTEGEWFGAKLERWYNVKALTGKPRSRGRFKVAWGQDLAREYLPLVSGSPRRDGIALSKLKPLLLDAEIETVTCDRRQRALDPVLHYSVIRSIRLSPDVAQPI
;
A
#
# COMPACT_ATOMS: atom_id res chain seq x y z
N MET A 1 47.01 -11.35 -23.48
CA MET A 1 46.78 -10.76 -22.15
C MET A 1 45.28 -10.84 -21.89
N GLY A 2 44.86 -11.87 -21.16
CA GLY A 2 43.46 -12.03 -20.77
C GLY A 2 43.17 -11.14 -19.57
N ALA A 3 42.16 -10.30 -19.66
CA ALA A 3 41.65 -9.59 -18.52
C ALA A 3 40.96 -10.61 -17.60
N GLU A 4 41.62 -10.98 -16.50
CA GLU A 4 40.95 -11.63 -15.39
C GLU A 4 39.91 -10.65 -14.85
N MET A 5 38.64 -10.91 -15.18
CA MET A 5 37.51 -10.31 -14.51
C MET A 5 37.58 -10.74 -13.05
N LEU A 6 37.99 -9.83 -12.17
CA LEU A 6 37.82 -9.98 -10.73
C LEU A 6 36.33 -10.19 -10.46
N GLN A 7 35.94 -11.42 -10.17
CA GLN A 7 34.60 -11.70 -9.65
C GLN A 7 34.51 -11.07 -8.26
N GLU A 8 33.63 -10.10 -8.13
CA GLU A 8 33.36 -9.44 -6.87
C GLU A 8 32.76 -10.47 -5.91
N GLN A 9 33.44 -10.69 -4.77
CA GLN A 9 32.95 -11.58 -3.73
C GLN A 9 31.82 -10.88 -2.99
N VAL A 10 30.62 -11.47 -3.01
CA VAL A 10 29.43 -10.89 -2.39
C VAL A 10 29.20 -11.49 -1.00
N ASP A 11 29.21 -10.66 0.04
CA ASP A 11 29.07 -11.08 1.45
C ASP A 11 27.61 -11.20 1.94
N GLY A 12 26.62 -10.78 1.14
CA GLY A 12 25.22 -10.75 1.55
C GLY A 12 24.23 -10.81 0.39
N ALA A 13 23.03 -11.34 0.65
CA ALA A 13 21.97 -11.46 -0.34
C ALA A 13 20.79 -10.53 -0.03
N LEU A 14 20.27 -9.87 -1.06
CA LEU A 14 18.95 -9.24 -1.00
C LEU A 14 17.89 -10.33 -1.04
N VAL A 15 16.90 -10.24 -0.15
CA VAL A 15 15.80 -11.21 -0.05
C VAL A 15 14.50 -10.56 -0.52
N GLY A 16 13.76 -11.30 -1.35
CA GLY A 16 12.50 -10.84 -1.94
C GLY A 16 12.70 -10.15 -3.28
N ASP A 17 11.58 -9.87 -3.94
CA ASP A 17 11.59 -9.16 -5.21
C ASP A 17 11.88 -7.67 -4.98
N ARG A 18 12.52 -7.04 -5.98
CA ARG A 18 12.70 -5.59 -5.97
C ARG A 18 11.32 -4.92 -5.91
N PRO A 19 11.08 -3.98 -4.99
CA PRO A 19 9.83 -3.23 -4.94
C PRO A 19 9.56 -2.51 -6.27
N VAL A 20 8.28 -2.35 -6.60
CA VAL A 20 7.85 -1.59 -7.78
C VAL A 20 8.34 -0.15 -7.65
N LEU A 21 8.93 0.38 -8.72
CA LEU A 21 9.30 1.78 -8.86
C LEU A 21 8.70 2.32 -10.15
N MET A 22 7.57 3.01 -10.02
CA MET A 22 6.85 3.64 -11.12
C MET A 22 6.83 5.17 -10.96
N PRO A 23 6.59 5.93 -12.04
CA PRO A 23 6.50 7.38 -11.97
C PRO A 23 5.43 7.83 -10.94
N PRO A 24 5.69 8.90 -10.17
CA PRO A 24 4.66 9.51 -9.35
C PRO A 24 3.47 9.99 -10.19
N GLY A 25 2.26 9.88 -9.66
CA GLY A 25 1.05 10.27 -10.39
C GLY A 25 -0.20 9.63 -9.85
N THR A 26 -1.34 9.91 -10.50
CA THR A 26 -2.61 9.25 -10.18
C THR A 26 -2.80 8.03 -11.07
N TYR A 27 -3.06 6.87 -10.47
CA TYR A 27 -3.32 5.62 -11.16
C TYR A 27 -4.63 5.03 -10.67
N ARG A 28 -5.41 4.44 -11.58
CA ARG A 28 -6.56 3.61 -11.19
C ARG A 28 -6.05 2.28 -10.63
N VAL A 29 -6.59 1.88 -9.49
CA VAL A 29 -6.25 0.66 -8.78
C VAL A 29 -7.48 -0.07 -8.29
N ARG A 30 -7.34 -1.39 -8.10
CA ARG A 30 -8.32 -2.22 -7.39
C ARG A 30 -7.76 -2.69 -6.07
N PHE A 31 -8.60 -2.73 -5.04
CA PHE A 31 -8.25 -3.34 -3.75
C PHE A 31 -8.26 -4.87 -3.84
N ASP A 32 -7.18 -5.52 -3.41
CA ASP A 32 -7.07 -6.98 -3.43
C ASP A 32 -7.36 -7.60 -2.05
N ASP A 33 -6.57 -7.20 -1.06
CA ASP A 33 -6.67 -7.73 0.30
C ASP A 33 -5.96 -6.85 1.33
N TRP A 34 -6.03 -7.25 2.60
CA TRP A 34 -5.27 -6.62 3.68
C TRP A 34 -4.69 -7.61 4.67
N ASP A 35 -3.61 -7.18 5.31
CA ASP A 35 -2.96 -7.89 6.40
C ASP A 35 -2.87 -6.98 7.64
N THR A 36 -3.04 -7.55 8.83
CA THR A 36 -2.70 -6.83 10.08
C THR A 36 -1.29 -7.22 10.51
N VAL A 37 -0.47 -6.22 10.80
CA VAL A 37 0.93 -6.41 11.18
C VAL A 37 1.22 -5.64 12.46
N ASN A 38 2.08 -6.19 13.32
CA ASN A 38 2.63 -5.45 14.44
C ASN A 38 4.06 -5.04 14.08
N TYR A 39 4.20 -3.85 13.50
CA TYR A 39 5.46 -3.37 12.97
C TYR A 39 6.47 -3.14 14.11
N PHE A 40 7.63 -3.81 14.02
CA PHE A 40 8.64 -3.89 15.07
C PHE A 40 8.08 -4.26 16.46
N ASN A 41 7.04 -5.10 16.50
CA ASN A 41 6.32 -5.48 17.72
C ASN A 41 5.78 -4.30 18.57
N ARG A 42 5.73 -3.08 18.02
CA ARG A 42 5.39 -1.87 18.77
C ARG A 42 4.23 -1.10 18.15
N GLN A 43 4.06 -1.17 16.83
CA GLN A 43 3.12 -0.31 16.12
C GLN A 43 2.13 -1.17 15.33
N PRO A 44 0.86 -1.23 15.75
CA PRO A 44 -0.15 -1.96 15.01
C PRO A 44 -0.46 -1.21 13.71
N LYS A 45 -0.41 -1.94 12.59
CA LYS A 45 -0.69 -1.41 11.25
C LYS A 45 -1.62 -2.33 10.48
N VAL A 46 -2.30 -1.75 9.52
CA VAL A 46 -3.03 -2.45 8.47
C VAL A 46 -2.33 -2.16 7.15
N VAL A 47 -1.96 -3.19 6.42
CA VAL A 47 -1.36 -3.10 5.09
C VAL A 47 -2.41 -3.48 4.08
N CYS A 48 -2.85 -2.52 3.28
CA CYS A 48 -3.79 -2.76 2.20
C CYS A 48 -3.02 -2.93 0.89
N ARG A 49 -3.32 -4.01 0.14
CA ARG A 49 -2.71 -4.33 -1.15
C ARG A 49 -3.64 -3.95 -2.29
N PHE A 50 -3.08 -3.36 -3.32
CA PHE A 50 -3.79 -2.89 -4.50
C PHE A 50 -3.04 -3.31 -5.76
N THR A 51 -3.79 -3.49 -6.84
CA THR A 51 -3.25 -3.76 -8.18
C THR A 51 -3.62 -2.60 -9.11
N VAL A 52 -2.65 -2.11 -9.87
CA VAL A 52 -2.86 -1.08 -10.90
C VAL A 52 -3.71 -1.65 -12.03
N CYS A 53 -4.78 -0.94 -12.37
CA CYS A 53 -5.71 -1.28 -13.45
C CYS A 53 -5.68 -0.29 -14.61
N THR A 54 -4.80 0.72 -14.54
CA THR A 54 -4.59 1.66 -15.66
C THR A 54 -3.84 0.94 -16.77
N GLU A 55 -4.38 0.94 -17.98
CA GLU A 55 -3.70 0.37 -19.14
C GLU A 55 -2.36 1.09 -19.39
N GLY A 56 -1.34 0.31 -19.73
CA GLY A 56 0.02 0.80 -19.96
C GLY A 56 1.07 -0.10 -19.33
N GLU A 57 2.30 0.40 -19.26
CA GLU A 57 3.49 -0.32 -18.79
C GLU A 57 3.34 -0.90 -17.38
N TRP A 58 2.58 -0.22 -16.51
CA TRP A 58 2.42 -0.58 -15.10
C TRP A 58 1.13 -1.35 -14.80
N PHE A 59 0.39 -1.76 -15.82
CA PHE A 59 -0.83 -2.56 -15.64
C PHE A 59 -0.51 -3.87 -14.90
N GLY A 60 -1.25 -4.16 -13.83
CA GLY A 60 -1.02 -5.35 -12.99
C GLY A 60 0.04 -5.16 -11.90
N ALA A 61 0.72 -4.02 -11.83
CA ALA A 61 1.68 -3.74 -10.76
C ALA A 61 1.00 -3.73 -9.39
N LYS A 62 1.66 -4.33 -8.38
CA LYS A 62 1.14 -4.43 -7.01
C LYS A 62 1.77 -3.39 -6.11
N LEU A 63 0.94 -2.68 -5.37
CA LEU A 63 1.34 -1.62 -4.46
C LEU A 63 0.66 -1.78 -3.11
N GLU A 64 1.26 -1.15 -2.10
CA GLU A 64 0.77 -1.20 -0.74
C GLU A 64 0.48 0.20 -0.18
N ARG A 65 -0.57 0.27 0.62
CA ARG A 65 -0.86 1.42 1.49
C ARG A 65 -0.84 0.96 2.93
N TRP A 66 0.09 1.54 3.69
CA TRP A 66 0.31 1.21 5.10
C TRP A 66 -0.41 2.20 6.01
N TYR A 67 -1.36 1.73 6.80
CA TYR A 67 -2.14 2.55 7.72
C TYR A 67 -1.75 2.30 9.17
N ASN A 68 -1.59 3.38 9.94
CA ASN A 68 -1.52 3.29 11.40
C ASN A 68 -2.93 3.06 11.95
N VAL A 69 -3.06 2.07 12.85
CA VAL A 69 -4.31 1.80 13.57
C VAL A 69 -4.07 1.91 15.07
N LYS A 70 -5.14 1.95 15.89
CA LYS A 70 -5.01 2.05 17.35
C LYS A 70 -4.57 0.75 17.98
N ALA A 71 -5.16 -0.36 17.54
CA ALA A 71 -4.86 -1.68 18.07
C ALA A 71 -5.24 -2.77 17.07
N LEU A 72 -4.58 -3.93 17.17
CA LEU A 72 -5.06 -5.15 16.53
C LEU A 72 -6.03 -5.86 17.47
N THR A 73 -7.01 -6.56 16.90
CA THR A 73 -7.88 -7.47 17.65
C THR A 73 -7.44 -8.89 17.37
N GLY A 74 -6.69 -9.47 18.31
CA GLY A 74 -6.02 -10.76 18.15
C GLY A 74 -4.62 -10.65 17.53
N LYS A 75 -4.07 -11.81 17.12
CA LYS A 75 -2.73 -11.89 16.54
C LYS A 75 -2.69 -11.26 15.13
N PRO A 76 -1.55 -10.66 14.72
CA PRO A 76 -1.29 -10.27 13.34
C PRO A 76 -1.57 -11.43 12.37
N ARG A 77 -2.34 -11.18 11.32
CA ARG A 77 -2.69 -12.19 10.31
C ARG A 77 -3.29 -11.57 9.08
N SER A 78 -3.40 -12.36 8.02
CA SER A 78 -4.19 -11.99 6.86
C SER A 78 -5.67 -11.82 7.21
N ARG A 79 -6.26 -10.75 6.67
CA ARG A 79 -7.63 -10.31 6.99
C ARG A 79 -7.89 -10.20 8.49
N GLY A 80 -6.89 -9.77 9.23
CA GLY A 80 -6.99 -9.56 10.67
C GLY A 80 -7.94 -8.40 11.02
N ARG A 81 -8.41 -8.41 12.26
CA ARG A 81 -9.30 -7.37 12.80
C ARG A 81 -8.47 -6.29 13.51
N PHE A 82 -8.96 -5.05 13.50
CA PHE A 82 -8.27 -3.90 14.05
C PHE A 82 -9.25 -2.86 14.61
N LYS A 83 -8.73 -1.94 15.41
CA LYS A 83 -9.43 -0.75 15.91
C LYS A 83 -8.77 0.49 15.34
N VAL A 84 -9.55 1.43 14.84
CA VAL A 84 -9.09 2.67 14.22
C VAL A 84 -9.83 3.85 14.85
N ALA A 85 -9.15 4.98 14.99
CA ALA A 85 -9.81 6.21 15.44
C ALA A 85 -10.26 7.06 14.25
N TRP A 86 -11.32 7.85 14.43
CA TRP A 86 -11.91 8.72 13.40
C TRP A 86 -10.92 9.66 12.71
N GLY A 87 -9.89 10.13 13.43
CA GLY A 87 -8.87 11.02 12.89
C GLY A 87 -7.72 10.33 12.14
N GLN A 88 -7.68 8.99 12.08
CA GLN A 88 -6.62 8.26 11.37
C GLN A 88 -6.91 8.17 9.88
N ASP A 89 -5.86 8.17 9.07
CA ASP A 89 -5.92 8.12 7.61
C ASP A 89 -6.86 7.04 7.08
N LEU A 90 -6.80 5.84 7.65
CA LEU A 90 -7.66 4.74 7.21
C LEU A 90 -9.14 5.09 7.33
N ALA A 91 -9.57 5.72 8.42
CA ALA A 91 -10.96 6.13 8.58
C ALA A 91 -11.31 7.28 7.62
N ARG A 92 -10.41 8.27 7.50
CA ARG A 92 -10.61 9.44 6.62
C ARG A 92 -10.73 9.08 5.14
N GLU A 93 -9.92 8.12 4.69
CA GLU A 93 -9.92 7.66 3.30
C GLU A 93 -11.06 6.65 3.07
N TYR A 94 -11.32 5.72 3.99
CA TYR A 94 -12.34 4.68 3.79
C TYR A 94 -13.78 5.22 3.84
N LEU A 95 -14.11 6.06 4.82
CA LEU A 95 -15.51 6.45 5.09
C LEU A 95 -16.20 7.15 3.91
N PRO A 96 -15.54 8.06 3.16
CA PRO A 96 -16.12 8.64 1.95
C PRO A 96 -16.35 7.65 0.81
N LEU A 97 -15.60 6.54 0.75
CA LEU A 97 -15.66 5.56 -0.35
C LEU A 97 -16.88 4.65 -0.27
N VAL A 98 -17.35 4.40 0.96
CA VAL A 98 -18.45 3.46 1.22
C VAL A 98 -19.66 4.23 1.74
N SER A 99 -20.26 5.04 0.85
CA SER A 99 -21.49 5.78 1.13
C SER A 99 -22.58 4.88 1.74
N GLY A 100 -23.20 5.35 2.82
CA GLY A 100 -24.22 4.63 3.57
C GLY A 100 -23.77 4.40 5.01
N SER A 101 -24.46 5.08 5.92
CA SER A 101 -24.26 5.11 7.38
C SER A 101 -23.36 3.97 7.86
N PRO A 102 -22.14 4.26 8.37
CA PRO A 102 -21.35 3.21 8.97
C PRO A 102 -22.27 2.53 9.98
N ARG A 103 -22.31 1.20 10.03
CA ARG A 103 -22.52 0.58 11.34
C ARG A 103 -21.61 1.39 12.26
N ARG A 104 -22.17 2.15 13.23
CA ARG A 104 -21.52 3.30 13.88
C ARG A 104 -20.15 2.99 14.50
N ASP A 105 -19.73 1.72 14.42
CA ASP A 105 -18.71 1.08 15.21
C ASP A 105 -17.65 0.32 14.36
N GLY A 106 -17.62 0.40 13.01
CA GLY A 106 -16.59 -0.38 12.28
C GLY A 106 -16.29 -0.08 10.80
N ILE A 107 -15.06 -0.42 10.39
CA ILE A 107 -14.56 -0.44 9.00
C ILE A 107 -14.64 -1.86 8.43
N ALA A 108 -15.22 -2.01 7.24
CA ALA A 108 -15.29 -3.28 6.52
C ALA A 108 -14.49 -3.18 5.21
N LEU A 109 -13.18 -3.39 5.27
CA LEU A 109 -12.28 -3.28 4.10
C LEU A 109 -12.71 -4.12 2.89
N SER A 110 -13.44 -5.22 3.11
CA SER A 110 -14.03 -6.02 2.02
C SER A 110 -14.95 -5.21 1.11
N LYS A 111 -15.55 -4.11 1.59
CA LYS A 111 -16.37 -3.19 0.77
C LYS A 111 -15.57 -2.41 -0.26
N LEU A 112 -14.23 -2.38 -0.18
CA LEU A 112 -13.39 -1.77 -1.20
C LEU A 112 -13.20 -2.67 -2.43
N LYS A 113 -13.40 -3.99 -2.30
CA LYS A 113 -13.19 -4.96 -3.39
C LYS A 113 -13.94 -4.66 -4.70
N PRO A 114 -15.23 -4.27 -4.68
CA PRO A 114 -15.95 -3.95 -5.91
C PRO A 114 -15.63 -2.55 -6.46
N LEU A 115 -14.91 -1.70 -5.71
CA LEU A 115 -14.67 -0.32 -6.09
C LEU A 115 -13.43 -0.20 -6.98
N LEU A 116 -13.54 0.70 -7.97
CA LEU A 116 -12.39 1.23 -8.68
C LEU A 116 -11.96 2.53 -8.01
N LEU A 117 -10.68 2.62 -7.66
CA LEU A 117 -10.14 3.71 -6.85
C LEU A 117 -9.06 4.44 -7.64
N ASP A 118 -9.00 5.76 -7.50
CA ASP A 118 -7.83 6.53 -7.89
C ASP A 118 -6.86 6.51 -6.71
N ALA A 119 -5.63 6.04 -6.96
CA ALA A 119 -4.53 6.08 -6.02
C ALA A 119 -3.50 7.12 -6.45
N GLU A 120 -3.11 7.98 -5.52
CA GLU A 120 -1.98 8.87 -5.68
C GLU A 120 -0.70 8.12 -5.31
N ILE A 121 0.21 7.98 -6.27
CA ILE A 121 1.47 7.25 -6.12
C ILE A 121 2.61 8.24 -5.94
N GLU A 122 3.45 7.99 -4.94
CA GLU A 122 4.67 8.74 -4.67
C GLU A 122 5.88 7.80 -4.67
N THR A 123 7.05 8.36 -4.99
CA THR A 123 8.34 7.66 -4.84
C THR A 123 8.92 7.94 -3.46
N VAL A 124 9.27 6.89 -2.74
CA VAL A 124 10.03 6.98 -1.49
C VAL A 124 11.51 7.13 -1.84
N THR A 125 12.02 8.33 -1.63
CA THR A 125 13.42 8.68 -1.88
C THR A 125 14.24 8.83 -0.60
N CYS A 126 13.60 8.80 0.58
CA CYS A 126 14.25 8.98 1.87
C CYS A 126 13.80 7.91 2.87
N ASP A 127 14.68 7.58 3.81
CA ASP A 127 14.36 6.70 4.92
C ASP A 127 13.58 7.42 6.04
N ARG A 128 13.18 6.67 7.07
CA ARG A 128 12.48 7.22 8.24
C ARG A 128 13.28 8.31 8.98
N ARG A 129 14.61 8.30 8.88
CA ARG A 129 15.51 9.29 9.49
C ARG A 129 15.77 10.48 8.55
N GLN A 130 15.00 10.61 7.47
CA GLN A 130 15.16 11.65 6.44
C GLN A 130 16.51 11.59 5.71
N ARG A 131 17.15 10.42 5.69
CA ARG A 131 18.36 10.22 4.89
C ARG A 131 17.98 9.79 3.49
N ALA A 132 18.61 10.38 2.49
CA ALA A 132 18.41 10.00 1.10
C ALA A 132 18.73 8.51 0.90
N LEU A 133 17.85 7.82 0.17
CA LEU A 133 18.05 6.46 -0.30
C LEU A 133 18.81 6.49 -1.63
N ASP A 134 19.67 5.50 -1.83
CA ASP A 134 20.26 5.24 -3.14
C ASP A 134 19.13 5.01 -4.17
N PRO A 135 19.23 5.53 -5.42
CA PRO A 135 18.22 5.33 -6.46
C PRO A 135 17.82 3.87 -6.70
N VAL A 136 18.72 2.91 -6.48
CA VAL A 136 18.41 1.48 -6.61
C VAL A 136 17.38 1.02 -5.57
N LEU A 137 17.36 1.69 -4.40
CA LEU A 137 16.47 1.41 -3.27
C LEU A 137 15.18 2.23 -3.28
N HIS A 138 14.96 3.08 -4.29
CA HIS A 138 13.70 3.82 -4.42
C HIS A 138 12.56 2.85 -4.72
N TYR A 139 11.37 3.17 -4.20
CA TYR A 139 10.18 2.37 -4.41
C TYR A 139 8.94 3.24 -4.37
N SER A 140 7.85 2.75 -4.97
CA SER A 140 6.59 3.45 -5.03
C SER A 140 5.66 3.01 -3.91
N VAL A 141 4.93 3.97 -3.36
CA VAL A 141 3.89 3.75 -2.34
C VAL A 141 2.62 4.47 -2.75
N ILE A 142 1.48 3.94 -2.31
CA ILE A 142 0.23 4.70 -2.36
C ILE A 142 0.27 5.72 -1.23
N ARG A 143 0.05 6.99 -1.57
CA ARG A 143 -0.08 8.09 -0.62
C ARG A 143 -1.51 8.24 -0.13
N SER A 144 -2.47 8.25 -1.05
CA SER A 144 -3.89 8.44 -0.78
C SER A 144 -4.74 7.65 -1.77
N ILE A 145 -5.96 7.26 -1.36
CA ILE A 145 -6.98 6.69 -2.24
C ILE A 145 -8.27 7.51 -2.22
N ARG A 146 -8.94 7.58 -3.37
CA ARG A 146 -10.28 8.20 -3.53
C ARG A 146 -11.12 7.40 -4.52
N LEU A 147 -12.43 7.64 -4.53
CA LEU A 147 -13.33 6.99 -5.49
C LEU A 147 -13.01 7.51 -6.88
N SER A 148 -12.86 6.62 -7.86
CA SER A 148 -12.67 7.05 -9.24
C SER A 148 -13.99 7.61 -9.79
N PRO A 149 -14.00 8.81 -10.39
CA PRO A 149 -15.23 9.47 -10.84
C PRO A 149 -15.96 8.75 -11.99
N ASP A 150 -15.28 7.86 -12.71
CA ASP A 150 -15.79 7.24 -13.94
C ASP A 150 -16.66 5.99 -13.74
N VAL A 151 -16.99 5.60 -12.51
CA VAL A 151 -17.92 4.50 -12.27
C VAL A 151 -19.33 5.07 -12.11
N ALA A 152 -20.07 5.14 -13.22
CA ALA A 152 -21.53 5.11 -13.16
C ALA A 152 -21.93 3.94 -12.25
N GLN A 153 -22.53 4.25 -11.11
CA GLN A 153 -23.01 3.22 -10.19
C GLN A 153 -23.98 2.32 -10.97
N PRO A 154 -23.80 0.99 -10.97
CA PRO A 154 -24.83 0.12 -11.52
C PRO A 154 -26.10 0.35 -10.69
N ILE A 155 -27.17 0.67 -11.40
CA ILE A 155 -28.54 0.88 -10.90
C ILE A 155 -29.05 -0.41 -10.29
#